data_AF-A0A2W5ZWA7-F1
#
_entry.id   AF-A0A2W5ZWA7-F1
#
_cell.length_a   1.000
_cell.length_b   1.000
_cell.length_c   1.000
_cell.angle_alpha   90.00
_cell.angle_beta   90.00
_cell.angle_gamma   90.00
#
_symmetry.space_group_name_H-M   'P 1'
#
loop_
_entity.id
_entity.type
_entity.pdbx_description
1 polymer ?
#
loop_
_entity_poly.entity_id
_entity_poly.type
_entity_poly.pdbx_seq_one_letter_code
_entity_poly.pdbx_strand_id
1 'polypeptide(L)'
;MRKTALLLAALCFGTSDLLANLVEITAIEMTVSDLNRSTEFFTGVLQFHVIEQNEEVSRLQLGREKLVLHRAASGAHKIPDDFASNDQLFQHLAIVVSDMDSAYQRLLEHGVGMVSKGPQRLPDWNRDAAGIRALYFRDPDGHFLELIQFPRAKGEEHWQRKTSSLFLGIDHSAVAVSDTKRSLAFYRDTVGLSVAGVSWNFGGEQELLNRVPGSRVKITSLRGARGPGIELLEYERPGIRKRDDPALGDLQYWQVNLQSDDNAGLGLHRDPDGHSYSIARRPENVNKFTYGRDALTNHWPRYLMEGAELGIFMIVALWFTIALEYPPSPIHKAIGSPLLRRSILGLAIGVTVAILIYSPWGMQSGAHFNPSVTLAFLYQHRIQPWDAFFYVVAQFVGGWLGVVLAALPFRKASRHPKVNFVVTVPGPRGVLVAFAAEFIISFALLSALMIAMHHRTLKPWLGIFAGLLLLVYITFEAPFSGMSLNPARTIASALPARNWKAIWIY
;
A
#
# COMPACT_ATOMS: atom_id res chain seq x y z
N MET A 1 -8.83 -28.15 37.87
CA MET A 1 -7.60 -27.32 37.88
C MET A 1 -7.19 -27.05 36.45
N ARG A 2 -6.91 -25.78 36.13
CA ARG A 2 -7.08 -25.12 34.82
C ARG A 2 -6.16 -25.64 33.71
N LYS A 3 -6.74 -25.99 32.56
CA LYS A 3 -6.10 -26.26 31.26
C LYS A 3 -6.76 -25.39 30.18
N THR A 4 -6.45 -24.09 30.15
CA THR A 4 -6.76 -23.16 29.03
C THR A 4 -6.18 -21.79 29.36
N ALA A 5 -4.86 -21.61 29.19
CA ALA A 5 -4.21 -20.29 29.28
C ALA A 5 -2.75 -20.37 28.80
N LEU A 6 -2.52 -20.68 27.52
CA LEU A 6 -1.20 -20.52 26.90
C LEU A 6 -1.35 -20.44 25.37
N LEU A 7 -2.16 -19.48 24.92
CA LEU A 7 -2.18 -19.07 23.50
C LEU A 7 -2.56 -17.59 23.28
N LEU A 8 -2.52 -16.76 24.33
CA LEU A 8 -2.92 -15.34 24.27
C LEU A 8 -1.89 -14.35 24.84
N ALA A 9 -0.73 -14.82 25.28
CA ALA A 9 0.24 -13.97 26.01
C ALA A 9 1.34 -13.32 25.14
N ALA A 10 1.23 -13.35 23.80
CA ALA A 10 2.10 -12.57 22.90
C ALA A 10 1.40 -11.32 22.31
N LEU A 11 0.18 -11.02 22.76
CA LEU A 11 -0.59 -9.83 22.36
C LEU A 11 -0.48 -8.66 23.36
N CYS A 12 0.45 -8.73 24.32
CA CYS A 12 0.63 -7.71 25.36
C CYS A 12 2.00 -7.01 25.31
N PHE A 13 2.63 -6.93 24.14
CA PHE A 13 3.56 -5.83 23.87
C PHE A 13 2.75 -4.65 23.36
N GLY A 14 2.51 -3.66 24.22
CA GLY A 14 2.09 -2.29 23.88
C GLY A 14 1.12 -2.13 22.69
N THR A 15 -0.06 -2.74 22.72
CA THR A 15 -1.08 -2.52 21.68
C THR A 15 -1.70 -1.12 21.73
N SER A 16 -1.42 -0.32 22.76
CA SER A 16 -1.82 1.07 22.83
C SER A 16 -1.07 1.95 21.82
N ASP A 17 0.21 1.65 21.56
CA ASP A 17 1.07 2.50 20.70
C ASP A 17 1.17 1.97 19.26
N LEU A 18 0.92 0.67 19.06
CA LEU A 18 0.95 0.01 17.74
C LEU A 18 -0.34 0.19 16.92
N LEU A 19 -1.45 0.57 17.58
CA LEU A 19 -2.59 1.18 16.90
C LEU A 19 -2.30 2.67 16.76
N ALA A 20 -1.29 3.03 15.96
CA ALA A 20 -1.10 4.42 15.53
C ALA A 20 -2.45 4.96 15.07
N ASN A 21 -2.87 6.07 15.67
CA ASN A 21 -4.16 6.74 15.46
C ASN A 21 -4.49 6.75 13.96
N LEU A 22 -5.40 5.88 13.54
CA LEU A 22 -5.74 5.72 12.13
C LEU A 22 -6.48 6.98 11.69
N VAL A 23 -5.76 7.93 11.08
CA VAL A 23 -6.36 9.15 10.56
C VAL A 23 -7.02 8.86 9.22
N GLU A 24 -8.25 9.33 9.06
CA GLU A 24 -9.01 9.21 7.82
C GLU A 24 -9.24 10.58 7.23
N ILE A 25 -9.10 10.70 5.92
CA ILE A 25 -9.49 11.91 5.20
C ILE A 25 -10.95 11.74 4.79
N THR A 26 -11.83 12.57 5.31
CA THR A 26 -13.29 12.37 5.25
C THR A 26 -13.97 13.18 4.17
N ALA A 27 -13.42 14.35 3.85
CA ALA A 27 -13.86 15.20 2.77
C ALA A 27 -12.76 16.20 2.40
N ILE A 28 -12.87 16.74 1.18
CA ILE A 28 -12.18 17.94 0.77
C ILE A 28 -13.23 19.04 0.64
N GLU A 29 -12.93 20.23 1.12
CA GLU A 29 -13.83 21.38 1.07
C GLU A 29 -13.22 22.51 0.26
N MET A 30 -14.07 23.26 -0.44
CA MET A 30 -13.69 24.43 -1.22
C MET A 30 -14.83 25.44 -1.23
N THR A 31 -14.49 26.71 -1.42
CA THR A 31 -15.46 27.80 -1.57
C THR A 31 -15.79 28.07 -3.03
N VAL A 32 -17.06 28.38 -3.32
CA VAL A 32 -17.56 28.68 -4.66
C VAL A 32 -18.41 29.95 -4.66
N SER A 33 -18.38 30.74 -5.73
CA SER A 33 -19.13 32.01 -5.76
C SER A 33 -20.63 31.80 -5.94
N ASP A 34 -21.02 30.71 -6.60
CA ASP A 34 -22.42 30.32 -6.81
C ASP A 34 -22.57 28.81 -6.56
N LEU A 35 -23.28 28.48 -5.48
CA LEU A 35 -23.42 27.11 -5.03
C LEU A 35 -24.23 26.24 -6.02
N ASN A 36 -25.25 26.81 -6.67
CA ASN A 36 -26.10 26.08 -7.61
C ASN A 36 -25.34 25.79 -8.89
N ARG A 37 -24.71 26.81 -9.48
CA ARG A 37 -23.89 26.67 -10.69
C ARG A 37 -22.77 25.65 -10.50
N SER A 38 -22.06 25.73 -9.37
CA SER A 38 -20.95 24.81 -9.11
C SER A 38 -21.47 23.40 -8.80
N THR A 39 -22.59 23.25 -8.08
CA THR A 39 -23.24 21.94 -7.91
C THR A 39 -23.67 21.32 -9.24
N GLU A 40 -24.27 22.10 -10.14
CA GLU A 40 -24.65 21.65 -11.49
C GLU A 40 -23.43 21.22 -12.31
N PHE A 41 -22.31 21.94 -12.18
CA PHE A 41 -21.06 21.56 -12.82
C PHE A 41 -20.54 20.20 -12.31
N PHE A 42 -20.40 20.03 -10.99
CA PHE A 42 -19.87 18.77 -10.44
C PHE A 42 -20.80 17.58 -10.70
N THR A 43 -22.12 17.77 -10.65
CA THR A 43 -23.10 16.70 -10.90
C THR A 43 -23.29 16.42 -12.39
N GLY A 44 -23.49 17.45 -13.20
CA GLY A 44 -23.76 17.35 -14.63
C GLY A 44 -22.52 16.99 -15.46
N VAL A 45 -21.38 17.62 -15.18
CA VAL A 45 -20.15 17.40 -15.96
C VAL A 45 -19.35 16.22 -15.39
N LEU A 46 -19.11 16.22 -14.07
CA LEU A 46 -18.20 15.29 -13.41
C LEU A 46 -18.90 14.10 -12.70
N GLN A 47 -20.22 13.98 -12.86
CA GLN A 47 -21.03 12.85 -12.37
C GLN A 47 -21.01 12.65 -10.84
N PHE A 48 -20.76 13.70 -10.08
CA PHE A 48 -20.97 13.67 -8.62
C PHE A 48 -22.47 13.51 -8.30
N HIS A 49 -22.76 13.00 -7.10
CA HIS A 49 -24.10 12.92 -6.56
C HIS A 49 -24.25 13.85 -5.37
N VAL A 50 -25.36 14.59 -5.31
CA VAL A 50 -25.69 15.40 -4.14
C VAL A 50 -26.11 14.47 -2.99
N ILE A 51 -25.41 14.58 -1.87
CA ILE A 51 -25.81 13.95 -0.59
C ILE A 51 -26.80 14.87 0.12
N GLU A 52 -26.46 16.15 0.19
CA GLU A 52 -27.20 17.18 0.93
C GLU A 52 -26.86 18.54 0.33
N GLN A 53 -27.85 19.42 0.18
CA GLN A 53 -27.63 20.79 -0.25
C GLN A 53 -28.59 21.73 0.50
N ASN A 54 -28.05 22.86 0.97
CA ASN A 54 -28.80 23.98 1.50
C ASN A 54 -28.28 25.29 0.87
N GLU A 55 -28.68 26.45 1.40
CA GLU A 55 -28.29 27.74 0.82
C GLU A 55 -26.78 28.02 0.93
N GLU A 56 -26.10 27.50 1.95
CA GLU A 56 -24.71 27.79 2.28
C GLU A 56 -23.74 26.66 1.87
N VAL A 57 -24.23 25.41 1.78
CA VAL A 57 -23.38 24.23 1.62
C VAL A 57 -24.00 23.22 0.67
N SER A 58 -23.17 22.63 -0.20
CA SER A 58 -23.51 21.48 -1.04
C SER A 58 -22.51 20.35 -0.79
N ARG A 59 -22.99 19.23 -0.27
CA ARG A 59 -22.20 18.02 0.01
C ARG A 59 -22.38 17.04 -1.13
N LEU A 60 -21.28 16.73 -1.80
CA LEU A 60 -21.24 15.89 -2.99
C LEU A 60 -20.45 14.62 -2.72
N GLN A 61 -20.79 13.55 -3.44
CA GLN A 61 -20.10 12.28 -3.41
C GLN A 61 -19.70 11.85 -4.82
N LEU A 62 -18.49 11.33 -4.97
CA LEU A 62 -18.08 10.57 -6.15
C LEU A 62 -17.37 9.32 -5.66
N GLY A 63 -17.85 8.15 -6.06
CA GLY A 63 -17.36 6.90 -5.49
C GLY A 63 -17.59 6.84 -3.97
N ARG A 64 -16.51 6.78 -3.20
CA ARG A 64 -16.56 6.77 -1.72
C ARG A 64 -16.18 8.11 -1.11
N GLU A 65 -15.60 8.98 -1.91
CA GLU A 65 -15.00 10.23 -1.48
C GLU A 65 -16.01 11.37 -1.57
N LYS A 66 -15.79 12.37 -0.72
CA LYS A 66 -16.71 13.49 -0.54
C LYS A 66 -16.04 14.81 -0.86
N LEU A 67 -16.79 15.66 -1.52
CA LEU A 67 -16.46 17.05 -1.79
C LEU A 67 -17.52 17.92 -1.13
N VAL A 68 -17.11 18.97 -0.41
CA VAL A 68 -18.02 19.94 0.19
C VAL A 68 -17.78 21.30 -0.43
N LEU A 69 -18.82 21.87 -1.02
CA LEU A 69 -18.81 23.21 -1.57
C LEU A 69 -19.43 24.16 -0.55
N HIS A 70 -18.73 25.22 -0.21
CA HIS A 70 -19.22 26.30 0.63
C HIS A 70 -19.48 27.54 -0.22
N ARG A 71 -20.59 28.23 0.02
CA ARG A 71 -20.81 29.55 -0.56
C ARG A 71 -19.72 30.50 -0.07
N ALA A 72 -19.07 31.20 -0.99
CA ALA A 72 -18.08 32.21 -0.68
C ALA A 72 -18.70 33.40 0.05
N ALA A 73 -17.92 34.10 0.87
CA ALA A 73 -18.37 35.28 1.57
C ALA A 73 -18.74 36.41 0.58
N SER A 74 -19.65 37.31 0.97
CA SER A 74 -19.93 38.49 0.17
C SER A 74 -18.67 39.34 0.02
N GLY A 75 -18.28 39.65 -1.23
CA GLY A 75 -17.03 40.36 -1.52
C GLY A 75 -15.77 39.50 -1.51
N ALA A 76 -15.89 38.17 -1.49
CA ALA A 76 -14.78 37.23 -1.58
C ALA A 76 -13.83 37.56 -2.75
N HIS A 77 -12.52 37.52 -2.47
CA HIS A 77 -11.52 37.70 -3.51
C HIS A 77 -11.56 36.54 -4.51
N LYS A 78 -11.39 36.87 -5.78
CA LYS A 78 -11.32 35.88 -6.86
C LYS A 78 -9.94 35.23 -6.91
N ILE A 79 -9.90 34.02 -7.44
CA ILE A 79 -8.63 33.36 -7.80
C ILE A 79 -7.93 34.24 -8.85
N PRO A 80 -6.65 34.62 -8.65
CA PRO A 80 -5.93 35.45 -9.62
C PRO A 80 -5.83 34.80 -11.01
N ASP A 81 -5.96 35.58 -12.08
CA ASP A 81 -5.87 35.08 -13.46
C ASP A 81 -4.50 34.45 -13.77
N ASP A 82 -3.44 34.94 -13.11
CA ASP A 82 -2.08 34.45 -13.26
C ASP A 82 -1.72 33.30 -12.28
N PHE A 83 -2.72 32.78 -11.54
CA PHE A 83 -2.53 31.71 -10.56
C PHE A 83 -2.15 30.39 -11.24
N ALA A 84 -1.04 29.81 -10.79
CA ALA A 84 -0.38 28.66 -11.38
C ALA A 84 -0.05 27.60 -10.32
N SER A 85 0.28 26.39 -10.80
CA SER A 85 0.53 25.23 -9.94
C SER A 85 1.74 25.31 -9.02
N ASN A 86 2.64 26.26 -9.25
CA ASN A 86 3.78 26.55 -8.38
C ASN A 86 3.59 27.81 -7.53
N ASP A 87 2.36 28.32 -7.40
CA ASP A 87 2.07 29.35 -6.40
C ASP A 87 1.91 28.73 -5.01
N GLN A 88 2.29 29.49 -3.99
CA GLN A 88 1.97 29.18 -2.60
C GLN A 88 0.45 29.03 -2.47
N LEU A 89 0.00 28.06 -1.68
CA LEU A 89 -1.41 27.72 -1.51
C LEU A 89 -2.12 27.21 -2.76
N PHE A 90 -1.36 26.82 -3.79
CA PHE A 90 -1.91 25.99 -4.84
C PHE A 90 -2.40 24.67 -4.24
N GLN A 91 -3.69 24.40 -4.44
CA GLN A 91 -4.32 23.14 -4.13
C GLN A 91 -5.19 22.72 -5.32
N HIS A 92 -5.21 21.41 -5.61
CA HIS A 92 -6.14 20.86 -6.59
C HIS A 92 -6.75 19.54 -6.10
N LEU A 93 -7.82 19.14 -6.77
CA LEU A 93 -8.53 17.88 -6.55
C LEU A 93 -8.33 16.95 -7.75
N ALA A 94 -7.79 15.76 -7.52
CA ALA A 94 -7.58 14.76 -8.56
C ALA A 94 -8.72 13.73 -8.60
N ILE A 95 -9.40 13.65 -9.74
CA ILE A 95 -10.57 12.80 -9.99
C ILE A 95 -10.16 11.65 -10.90
N VAL A 96 -10.40 10.42 -10.44
CA VAL A 96 -10.06 9.23 -11.21
C VAL A 96 -11.09 8.97 -12.29
N VAL A 97 -10.61 8.66 -13.50
CA VAL A 97 -11.46 8.29 -14.64
C VAL A 97 -11.12 6.90 -15.17
N SER A 98 -12.13 6.17 -15.64
CA SER A 98 -11.94 4.87 -16.29
C SER A 98 -11.39 5.01 -17.71
N ASP A 99 -11.74 6.11 -18.40
CA ASP A 99 -11.38 6.41 -19.78
C ASP A 99 -11.12 7.91 -19.96
N MET A 100 -9.84 8.27 -20.07
CA MET A 100 -9.37 9.65 -20.16
C MET A 100 -9.84 10.34 -21.44
N ASP A 101 -9.95 9.62 -22.55
CA ASP A 101 -10.33 10.23 -23.83
C ASP A 101 -11.80 10.63 -23.82
N SER A 102 -12.67 9.75 -23.31
CA SER A 102 -14.10 10.01 -23.14
C SER A 102 -14.35 11.11 -22.12
N ALA A 103 -13.62 11.11 -21.00
CA ALA A 103 -13.73 12.17 -20.00
C ALA A 103 -13.27 13.52 -20.57
N TYR A 104 -12.17 13.54 -21.32
CA TYR A 104 -11.69 14.76 -21.98
C TYR A 104 -12.68 15.29 -23.02
N GLN A 105 -13.26 14.43 -23.88
CA GLN A 105 -14.29 14.85 -24.82
C GLN A 105 -15.51 15.45 -24.11
N ARG A 106 -15.96 14.82 -23.02
CA ARG A 106 -17.04 15.36 -22.21
C ARG A 106 -16.73 16.76 -21.68
N LEU A 107 -15.51 17.01 -21.21
CA LEU A 107 -15.10 18.36 -20.76
C LEU A 107 -15.15 19.38 -21.91
N LEU A 108 -14.73 18.99 -23.12
CA LEU A 108 -14.81 19.86 -24.30
C LEU A 108 -16.25 20.17 -24.71
N GLU A 109 -17.15 19.17 -24.72
CA GLU A 109 -18.56 19.31 -25.05
C GLU A 109 -19.29 20.28 -24.09
N HIS A 110 -18.87 20.34 -22.83
CA HIS A 110 -19.42 21.26 -21.83
C HIS A 110 -18.67 22.59 -21.76
N GLY A 111 -17.73 22.87 -22.68
CA GLY A 111 -17.01 24.14 -22.76
C GLY A 111 -16.11 24.42 -21.56
N VAL A 112 -15.59 23.39 -20.89
CA VAL A 112 -14.78 23.54 -19.68
C VAL A 112 -13.41 24.12 -20.01
N GLY A 113 -12.96 25.09 -19.19
CA GLY A 113 -11.66 25.74 -19.36
C GLY A 113 -10.50 24.78 -19.11
N MET A 114 -9.66 24.55 -20.12
CA MET A 114 -8.49 23.68 -20.00
C MET A 114 -7.26 24.45 -19.52
N VAL A 115 -6.49 23.86 -18.60
CA VAL A 115 -5.16 24.35 -18.24
C VAL A 115 -4.13 23.66 -19.14
N SER A 116 -4.13 22.33 -19.16
CA SER A 116 -3.21 21.55 -19.98
C SER A 116 -3.52 21.71 -21.48
N LYS A 117 -2.57 21.37 -22.36
CA LYS A 117 -2.82 21.29 -23.82
C LYS A 117 -3.58 20.00 -24.26
N GLY A 118 -4.31 19.38 -23.34
CA GLY A 118 -4.91 18.04 -23.48
C GLY A 118 -4.27 17.00 -22.56
N PRO A 119 -4.77 15.75 -22.54
CA PRO A 119 -4.28 14.71 -21.65
C PRO A 119 -2.80 14.38 -21.89
N GLN A 120 -2.00 14.37 -20.82
CA GLN A 120 -0.57 14.03 -20.86
C GLN A 120 -0.35 12.63 -20.30
N ARG A 121 0.37 11.77 -21.03
CA ARG A 121 0.82 10.47 -20.50
C ARG A 121 2.21 10.63 -19.90
N LEU A 122 2.34 10.40 -18.61
CA LEU A 122 3.61 10.49 -17.92
C LEU A 122 4.62 9.45 -18.45
N PRO A 123 5.89 9.83 -18.64
CA PRO A 123 6.87 9.08 -19.41
C PRO A 123 7.38 7.84 -18.67
N ASP A 124 7.79 6.82 -19.43
CA ASP A 124 8.16 5.50 -18.88
C ASP A 124 9.43 5.50 -18.02
N TRP A 125 10.31 6.49 -18.19
CA TRP A 125 11.50 6.66 -17.35
C TRP A 125 11.12 6.96 -15.88
N ASN A 126 9.95 7.58 -15.65
CA ASN A 126 9.44 7.86 -14.32
C ASN A 126 8.73 6.61 -13.79
N ARG A 127 9.48 5.64 -13.25
CA ARG A 127 8.93 4.35 -12.80
C ARG A 127 7.72 4.47 -11.88
N ASP A 128 7.65 5.51 -11.07
CA ASP A 128 6.56 5.71 -10.09
C ASP A 128 5.29 6.27 -10.76
N ALA A 129 5.41 7.10 -11.80
CA ALA A 129 4.27 7.70 -12.50
C ALA A 129 4.04 7.20 -13.95
N ALA A 130 4.90 6.32 -14.45
CA ALA A 130 4.92 5.84 -15.83
C ALA A 130 3.55 5.34 -16.29
N GLY A 131 3.09 5.87 -17.42
CA GLY A 131 1.84 5.48 -18.06
C GLY A 131 0.57 6.03 -17.40
N ILE A 132 0.67 6.73 -16.27
CA ILE A 132 -0.45 7.53 -15.75
C ILE A 132 -0.77 8.62 -16.78
N ARG A 133 -2.05 8.80 -17.06
CA ARG A 133 -2.52 9.94 -17.86
C ARG A 133 -3.13 10.97 -16.93
N ALA A 134 -2.81 12.24 -17.15
CA ALA A 134 -3.29 13.35 -16.33
C ALA A 134 -3.73 14.53 -17.18
N LEU A 135 -4.66 15.34 -16.69
CA LEU A 135 -5.16 16.54 -17.34
C LEU A 135 -5.60 17.56 -16.29
N TYR A 136 -5.06 18.79 -16.34
CA TYR A 136 -5.55 19.91 -15.54
C TYR A 136 -6.58 20.74 -16.31
N PHE A 137 -7.65 21.09 -15.60
CA PHE A 137 -8.73 21.94 -16.07
C PHE A 137 -9.24 22.81 -14.91
N ARG A 138 -10.15 23.74 -15.21
CA ARG A 138 -10.75 24.62 -14.22
C ARG A 138 -12.25 24.40 -14.07
N ASP A 139 -12.72 24.53 -12.84
CA ASP A 139 -14.15 24.62 -12.56
C ASP A 139 -14.69 26.04 -12.91
N PRO A 140 -16.00 26.31 -12.72
CA PRO A 140 -16.59 27.61 -13.05
C PRO A 140 -16.03 28.80 -12.27
N ASP A 141 -15.42 28.57 -11.10
CA ASP A 141 -14.82 29.61 -10.25
C ASP A 141 -13.32 29.77 -10.49
N GLY A 142 -12.72 28.91 -11.33
CA GLY A 142 -11.31 28.95 -11.69
C GLY A 142 -10.43 28.02 -10.85
N HIS A 143 -11.00 27.18 -9.99
CA HIS A 143 -10.27 26.20 -9.20
C HIS A 143 -9.55 25.19 -10.09
N PHE A 144 -8.37 24.74 -9.67
CA PHE A 144 -7.68 23.68 -10.38
C PHE A 144 -8.28 22.32 -10.02
N LEU A 145 -8.62 21.56 -11.05
CA LEU A 145 -9.03 20.17 -10.96
C LEU A 145 -8.13 19.33 -11.88
N GLU A 146 -7.92 18.08 -11.51
CA GLU A 146 -7.18 17.10 -12.30
C GLU A 146 -8.09 15.91 -12.66
N LEU A 147 -8.02 15.45 -13.91
CA LEU A 147 -8.40 14.07 -14.24
C LEU A 147 -7.16 13.20 -14.22
N ILE A 148 -7.26 12.02 -13.61
CA ILE A 148 -6.19 11.03 -13.57
C ILE A 148 -6.70 9.65 -14.03
N GLN A 149 -5.96 8.99 -14.91
CA GLN A 149 -6.20 7.60 -15.31
C GLN A 149 -4.96 6.76 -15.01
N PHE A 150 -5.15 5.73 -14.19
CA PHE A 150 -4.09 4.80 -13.84
C PHE A 150 -3.98 3.64 -14.85
N PRO A 151 -2.76 3.28 -15.31
CA PRO A 151 -2.56 2.00 -16.00
C PRO A 151 -2.80 0.83 -15.04
N ARG A 152 -3.10 -0.36 -15.57
CA ARG A 152 -3.49 -1.55 -14.78
C ARG A 152 -2.56 -1.92 -13.60
N ALA A 153 -1.28 -1.57 -13.69
CA ALA A 153 -0.28 -1.87 -12.67
C ALA A 153 -0.09 -0.75 -11.63
N LYS A 154 -0.93 0.31 -11.64
CA LYS A 154 -0.82 1.50 -10.79
C LYS A 154 -2.18 1.93 -10.25
N GLY A 155 -2.13 2.83 -9.26
CA GLY A 155 -3.29 3.33 -8.53
C GLY A 155 -3.83 2.31 -7.54
N GLU A 156 -4.83 2.70 -6.78
CA GLU A 156 -5.54 1.77 -5.92
C GLU A 156 -6.33 0.75 -6.76
N GLU A 157 -6.36 -0.49 -6.27
CA GLU A 157 -6.98 -1.62 -6.98
C GLU A 157 -8.46 -1.40 -7.30
N HIS A 158 -9.16 -0.64 -6.45
CA HIS A 158 -10.58 -0.38 -6.65
C HIS A 158 -10.85 0.52 -7.87
N TRP A 159 -9.87 1.33 -8.31
CA TRP A 159 -9.93 2.08 -9.57
C TRP A 159 -9.90 1.18 -10.82
N GLN A 160 -9.38 -0.04 -10.68
CA GLN A 160 -9.23 -1.01 -11.77
C GLN A 160 -10.44 -1.96 -11.90
N ARG A 161 -11.44 -1.84 -11.01
CA ARG A 161 -12.64 -2.67 -11.06
C ARG A 161 -13.47 -2.31 -12.29
N LYS A 162 -13.96 -3.33 -13.00
CA LYS A 162 -14.86 -3.12 -14.15
C LYS A 162 -16.09 -2.34 -13.69
N THR A 163 -16.35 -1.23 -14.36
CA THR A 163 -17.45 -0.31 -14.07
C THR A 163 -17.92 0.34 -15.36
N SER A 164 -19.18 0.77 -15.38
CA SER A 164 -19.74 1.62 -16.43
C SER A 164 -19.58 3.11 -16.14
N SER A 165 -19.19 3.48 -14.92
CA SER A 165 -19.00 4.88 -14.53
C SER A 165 -17.72 5.43 -15.15
N LEU A 166 -17.80 6.66 -15.68
CA LEU A 166 -16.65 7.33 -16.29
C LEU A 166 -15.76 7.98 -15.23
N PHE A 167 -16.38 8.67 -14.27
CA PHE A 167 -15.70 9.24 -13.10
C PHE A 167 -15.88 8.30 -11.91
N LEU A 168 -14.78 7.94 -11.25
CA LEU A 168 -14.75 6.81 -10.31
C LEU A 168 -14.72 7.23 -8.84
N GLY A 169 -14.04 8.34 -8.54
CA GLY A 169 -13.80 8.82 -7.18
C GLY A 169 -12.72 9.88 -7.16
N ILE A 170 -12.36 10.33 -5.96
CA ILE A 170 -11.27 11.29 -5.74
C ILE A 170 -10.03 10.51 -5.32
N ASP A 171 -8.92 10.66 -6.04
CA ASP A 171 -7.67 9.98 -5.65
C ASP A 171 -6.96 10.73 -4.53
N HIS A 172 -6.80 12.05 -4.68
CA HIS A 172 -6.05 12.87 -3.75
C HIS A 172 -6.41 14.37 -3.87
N SER A 173 -5.99 15.14 -2.87
CA SER A 173 -5.78 16.58 -3.02
C SER A 173 -4.29 16.88 -2.99
N ALA A 174 -3.76 17.56 -4.00
CA ALA A 174 -2.35 17.94 -4.00
C ALA A 174 -2.18 19.39 -3.56
N VAL A 175 -1.17 19.63 -2.74
CA VAL A 175 -0.85 20.93 -2.15
C VAL A 175 0.60 21.32 -2.48
N ALA A 176 0.81 22.55 -2.92
CA ALA A 176 2.14 23.07 -3.17
C ALA A 176 2.87 23.38 -1.86
N VAL A 177 4.08 22.83 -1.70
CA VAL A 177 4.90 23.02 -0.49
C VAL A 177 6.28 23.55 -0.83
N SER A 178 6.83 24.38 0.04
CA SER A 178 8.18 24.94 -0.15
C SER A 178 9.28 24.00 0.32
N ASP A 179 9.01 23.04 1.22
CA ASP A 179 9.96 22.03 1.67
C ASP A 179 9.23 20.74 2.08
N THR A 180 9.42 19.65 1.33
CA THR A 180 8.75 18.37 1.64
C THR A 180 9.13 17.84 3.02
N LYS A 181 10.39 18.03 3.48
CA LYS A 181 10.84 17.44 4.75
C LYS A 181 10.12 18.11 5.93
N ARG A 182 9.94 19.42 5.88
CA ARG A 182 9.17 20.19 6.87
C ARG A 182 7.70 19.80 6.84
N SER A 183 7.09 19.71 5.65
CA SER A 183 5.70 19.28 5.53
C SER A 183 5.51 17.83 5.99
N LEU A 184 6.47 16.93 5.77
CA LEU A 184 6.42 15.56 6.30
C LEU A 184 6.49 15.52 7.82
N ALA A 185 7.30 16.35 8.47
CA ALA A 185 7.29 16.45 9.93
C ALA A 185 5.91 16.83 10.47
N PHE A 186 5.17 17.63 9.71
CA PHE A 186 3.80 17.96 10.02
C PHE A 186 2.82 16.80 9.70
N TYR A 187 2.64 16.45 8.43
CA TYR A 187 1.62 15.47 8.01
C TYR A 187 1.87 14.04 8.49
N ARG A 188 3.13 13.59 8.58
CA ARG A 188 3.47 12.25 9.04
C ARG A 188 3.57 12.18 10.56
N ASP A 189 4.36 13.07 11.16
CA ASP A 189 4.71 12.94 12.58
C ASP A 189 3.66 13.60 13.50
N THR A 190 2.95 14.63 13.02
CA THR A 190 1.92 15.33 13.82
C THR A 190 0.52 14.84 13.49
N VAL A 191 0.16 14.77 12.20
CA VAL A 191 -1.18 14.33 11.79
C VAL A 191 -1.31 12.81 11.80
N GLY A 192 -0.26 12.06 11.44
CA GLY A 192 -0.30 10.60 11.42
C GLY A 192 -0.62 9.98 10.06
N LEU A 193 -0.44 10.72 8.97
CA LEU A 193 -0.53 10.17 7.61
C LEU A 193 0.73 9.36 7.28
N SER A 194 0.58 8.34 6.44
CA SER A 194 1.70 7.49 6.00
C SER A 194 2.18 7.86 4.61
N VAL A 195 3.49 7.84 4.39
CA VAL A 195 4.10 8.06 3.06
C VAL A 195 3.81 6.86 2.16
N ALA A 196 3.06 7.07 1.10
CA ALA A 196 2.69 6.06 0.12
C ALA A 196 3.66 5.98 -1.06
N GLY A 197 4.28 7.10 -1.46
CA GLY A 197 5.18 7.13 -2.60
C GLY A 197 5.93 8.44 -2.75
N VAL A 198 7.04 8.41 -3.50
CA VAL A 198 7.81 9.61 -3.85
C VAL A 198 8.27 9.50 -5.30
N SER A 199 7.85 10.45 -6.14
CA SER A 199 8.22 10.52 -7.56
C SER A 199 8.82 11.88 -7.91
N TRP A 200 9.43 11.95 -9.09
CA TRP A 200 9.90 13.20 -9.67
C TRP A 200 9.30 13.35 -11.07
N ASN A 201 8.61 14.45 -11.30
CA ASN A 201 8.04 14.76 -12.60
C ASN A 201 8.75 15.97 -13.21
N PHE A 202 9.20 15.83 -14.45
CA PHE A 202 9.83 16.89 -15.24
C PHE A 202 9.79 16.54 -16.73
N GLY A 203 10.14 17.50 -17.59
CA GLY A 203 10.16 17.31 -19.04
C GLY A 203 8.89 17.83 -19.71
N GLY A 204 8.81 17.65 -21.04
CA GLY A 204 7.79 18.28 -21.87
C GLY A 204 6.36 17.94 -21.44
N GLU A 205 6.09 16.69 -21.10
CA GLU A 205 4.77 16.24 -20.64
C GLU A 205 4.36 16.92 -19.33
N GLN A 206 5.30 17.12 -18.40
CA GLN A 206 5.03 17.81 -17.14
C GLN A 206 4.74 19.30 -17.38
N GLU A 207 5.52 19.96 -18.24
CA GLU A 207 5.32 21.37 -18.59
C GLU A 207 3.98 21.59 -19.34
N LEU A 208 3.59 20.65 -20.20
CA LEU A 208 2.31 20.68 -20.90
C LEU A 208 1.12 20.40 -19.97
N LEU A 209 1.33 19.61 -18.91
CA LEU A 209 0.33 19.31 -17.89
C LEU A 209 0.04 20.55 -17.04
N ASN A 210 1.07 21.11 -16.41
CA ASN A 210 0.90 22.12 -15.36
C ASN A 210 1.08 23.57 -15.84
N ARG A 211 1.52 23.77 -17.10
CA ARG A 211 1.81 25.08 -17.72
C ARG A 211 2.88 25.90 -17.00
N VAL A 212 3.81 25.24 -16.33
CA VAL A 212 4.97 25.86 -15.70
C VAL A 212 6.22 25.45 -16.48
N PRO A 213 6.78 26.34 -17.34
CA PRO A 213 7.93 26.02 -18.17
C PRO A 213 9.17 25.62 -17.35
N GLY A 214 9.90 24.62 -17.84
CA GLY A 214 11.06 24.04 -17.15
C GLY A 214 10.74 23.34 -15.83
N SER A 215 9.46 23.05 -15.55
CA SER A 215 9.06 22.55 -14.24
C SER A 215 9.67 21.20 -13.90
N ARG A 216 10.20 21.13 -12.67
CA ARG A 216 10.67 19.90 -12.05
C ARG A 216 10.13 19.85 -10.64
N VAL A 217 9.26 18.88 -10.41
CA VAL A 217 8.44 18.78 -9.21
C VAL A 217 8.70 17.45 -8.55
N LYS A 218 8.98 17.48 -7.27
CA LYS A 218 9.00 16.29 -6.43
C LYS A 218 7.62 16.12 -5.83
N ILE A 219 7.04 14.95 -6.06
CA ILE A 219 5.72 14.60 -5.56
C ILE A 219 5.88 13.58 -4.45
N THR A 220 5.33 13.87 -3.28
CA THR A 220 5.30 12.94 -2.14
C THR A 220 3.86 12.64 -1.77
N SER A 221 3.40 11.44 -2.08
CA SER A 221 2.04 11.00 -1.82
C SER A 221 1.91 10.48 -0.38
N LEU A 222 0.88 10.94 0.32
CA LEU A 222 0.51 10.61 1.68
C LEU A 222 -0.89 9.99 1.70
N ARG A 223 -1.10 9.01 2.58
CA ARG A 223 -2.39 8.33 2.74
C ARG A 223 -2.77 8.21 4.21
N GLY A 224 -4.06 8.42 4.48
CA GLY A 224 -4.68 8.01 5.73
C GLY A 224 -5.11 6.53 5.67
N ALA A 225 -5.85 6.10 6.68
CA ALA A 225 -6.45 4.78 6.73
C ALA A 225 -7.56 4.58 5.68
N ARG A 226 -8.32 5.65 5.38
CA ARG A 226 -9.37 5.71 4.36
C ARG A 226 -9.46 7.13 3.79
N GLY A 227 -10.11 7.24 2.62
CA GLY A 227 -10.38 8.48 1.93
C GLY A 227 -9.33 8.84 0.88
N PRO A 228 -9.46 10.02 0.25
CA PRO A 228 -8.49 10.50 -0.74
C PRO A 228 -7.13 10.73 -0.07
N GLY A 229 -6.04 10.65 -0.83
CA GLY A 229 -4.70 10.98 -0.38
C GLY A 229 -4.42 12.48 -0.31
N ILE A 230 -3.24 12.83 0.20
CA ILE A 230 -2.65 14.17 0.06
C ILE A 230 -1.37 14.02 -0.74
N GLU A 231 -1.14 14.87 -1.74
CA GLU A 231 0.14 14.93 -2.43
C GLU A 231 0.87 16.24 -2.15
N LEU A 232 2.13 16.14 -1.72
CA LEU A 232 2.98 17.30 -1.53
C LEU A 232 3.73 17.59 -2.83
N LEU A 233 3.53 18.79 -3.39
CA LEU A 233 4.17 19.25 -4.62
C LEU A 233 5.31 20.23 -4.29
N GLU A 234 6.53 19.73 -4.22
CA GLU A 234 7.73 20.55 -4.02
C GLU A 234 8.36 20.89 -5.37
N TYR A 235 8.16 22.13 -5.82
CA TYR A 235 8.75 22.63 -7.05
C TYR A 235 10.22 23.00 -6.84
N GLU A 236 11.14 22.24 -7.44
CA GLU A 236 12.58 22.53 -7.40
C GLU A 236 12.91 23.70 -8.35
N ARG A 237 12.25 23.73 -9.51
CA ARG A 237 12.40 24.80 -10.50
C ARG A 237 11.17 24.87 -11.43
N PRO A 238 10.70 26.06 -11.81
CA PRO A 238 10.84 27.28 -11.00
C PRO A 238 10.24 27.01 -9.62
N GLY A 239 10.87 27.52 -8.56
CA GLY A 239 10.41 27.29 -7.19
C GLY A 239 9.03 27.87 -6.92
N ILE A 240 8.56 27.69 -5.68
CA ILE A 240 7.28 28.25 -5.22
C ILE A 240 7.29 29.78 -5.32
N ARG A 241 6.26 30.34 -5.98
CA ARG A 241 5.97 31.78 -6.00
C ARG A 241 5.15 32.12 -4.76
N LYS A 242 5.63 33.09 -3.97
CA LYS A 242 4.89 33.54 -2.78
C LYS A 242 3.59 34.24 -3.17
N ARG A 243 2.53 34.01 -2.39
CA ARG A 243 1.23 34.65 -2.49
C ARG A 243 0.75 34.99 -1.08
N ASP A 244 -0.21 35.91 -0.98
CA ASP A 244 -0.88 36.19 0.28
C ASP A 244 -1.82 35.03 0.65
N ASP A 245 -1.98 34.78 1.95
CA ASP A 245 -2.91 33.77 2.42
C ASP A 245 -4.35 34.21 2.15
N PRO A 246 -5.22 33.37 1.58
CA PRO A 246 -6.61 33.69 1.40
C PRO A 246 -7.31 33.78 2.75
N ALA A 247 -8.27 34.70 2.85
CA ALA A 247 -9.17 34.77 3.97
C ALA A 247 -10.14 33.57 3.97
N LEU A 248 -10.67 33.25 5.14
CA LEU A 248 -11.78 32.30 5.25
C LEU A 248 -12.96 32.83 4.43
N GLY A 249 -13.34 32.10 3.38
CA GLY A 249 -14.44 32.48 2.48
C GLY A 249 -14.01 33.11 1.15
N ASP A 250 -12.71 33.38 0.93
CA ASP A 250 -12.19 33.74 -0.40
C ASP A 250 -12.26 32.56 -1.36
N LEU A 251 -12.41 32.81 -2.66
CA LEU A 251 -12.55 31.71 -3.63
C LEU A 251 -11.33 30.80 -3.72
N GLN A 252 -10.15 31.22 -3.26
CA GLN A 252 -8.97 30.37 -3.21
C GLN A 252 -8.92 29.45 -1.97
N TYR A 253 -9.91 29.54 -1.07
CA TYR A 253 -9.91 28.75 0.16
C TYR A 253 -10.24 27.27 -0.09
N TRP A 254 -9.37 26.42 0.44
CA TRP A 254 -9.51 24.97 0.47
C TRP A 254 -9.29 24.45 1.89
N GLN A 255 -9.91 23.33 2.21
CA GLN A 255 -9.71 22.63 3.48
C GLN A 255 -9.74 21.12 3.29
N VAL A 256 -8.85 20.41 3.98
CA VAL A 256 -8.91 18.94 4.08
C VAL A 256 -9.44 18.53 5.44
N ASN A 257 -10.51 17.73 5.47
CA ASN A 257 -11.12 17.26 6.71
C ASN A 257 -10.61 15.89 7.10
N LEU A 258 -10.11 15.78 8.32
CA LEU A 258 -9.55 14.56 8.87
C LEU A 258 -10.37 14.11 10.09
N GLN A 259 -10.41 12.81 10.31
CA GLN A 259 -10.90 12.22 11.55
C GLN A 259 -9.82 11.41 12.24
N SER A 260 -9.71 11.59 13.55
CA SER A 260 -8.79 10.84 14.43
C SER A 260 -9.54 10.26 15.63
N ASP A 261 -9.03 9.16 16.17
CA ASP A 261 -9.46 8.61 17.46
C ASP A 261 -8.85 9.38 18.65
N ASP A 262 -7.78 10.15 18.39
CA ASP A 262 -7.11 10.98 19.39
C ASP A 262 -7.85 12.32 19.59
N ASN A 263 -7.82 12.80 20.83
CA ASN A 263 -8.31 14.14 21.18
C ASN A 263 -7.25 15.23 20.97
N ALA A 264 -5.98 14.86 20.76
CA ALA A 264 -4.92 15.81 20.47
C ALA A 264 -5.09 16.44 19.07
N GLY A 265 -4.96 17.77 19.00
CA GLY A 265 -4.97 18.49 17.72
C GLY A 265 -6.34 18.62 17.06
N LEU A 266 -7.46 18.50 17.79
CA LEU A 266 -8.78 18.79 17.23
C LEU A 266 -8.95 20.28 16.85
N GLY A 267 -9.75 20.55 15.83
CA GLY A 267 -10.05 21.90 15.36
C GLY A 267 -9.52 22.21 13.95
N LEU A 268 -9.60 23.48 13.57
CA LEU A 268 -9.06 24.01 12.32
C LEU A 268 -7.62 24.46 12.51
N HIS A 269 -6.77 24.14 11.54
CA HIS A 269 -5.35 24.43 11.59
C HIS A 269 -4.80 24.75 10.19
N ARG A 270 -3.55 25.22 10.15
CA ARG A 270 -2.78 25.42 8.92
C ARG A 270 -1.48 24.63 8.96
N ASP A 271 -1.07 24.13 7.79
CA ASP A 271 0.20 23.44 7.64
C ASP A 271 1.36 24.46 7.55
N PRO A 272 2.63 24.01 7.50
CA PRO A 272 3.78 24.92 7.43
C PRO A 272 3.81 25.86 6.22
N ASP A 273 3.01 25.59 5.20
CA ASP A 273 2.93 26.36 3.94
C ASP A 273 1.59 27.13 3.82
N GLY A 274 0.72 27.00 4.84
CA GLY A 274 -0.53 27.73 5.02
C GLY A 274 -1.80 26.99 4.59
N HIS A 275 -1.70 25.73 4.13
CA HIS A 275 -2.86 24.95 3.69
C HIS A 275 -3.75 24.58 4.87
N SER A 276 -5.06 24.73 4.73
CA SER A 276 -5.99 24.54 5.85
C SER A 276 -6.44 23.08 5.97
N TYR A 277 -6.53 22.61 7.21
CA TYR A 277 -7.07 21.28 7.51
C TYR A 277 -7.84 21.31 8.82
N SER A 278 -8.86 20.47 8.93
CA SER A 278 -9.61 20.30 10.16
C SER A 278 -9.44 18.87 10.68
N ILE A 279 -9.30 18.71 12.00
CA ILE A 279 -9.29 17.40 12.64
C ILE A 279 -10.49 17.33 13.58
N ALA A 280 -11.37 16.37 13.30
CA ALA A 280 -12.53 16.07 14.13
C ALA A 280 -12.37 14.72 14.81
N ARG A 281 -13.01 14.56 15.98
CA ARG A 281 -13.05 13.27 16.66
C ARG A 281 -13.95 12.32 15.90
N ARG A 282 -13.52 11.07 15.71
CA ARG A 282 -14.36 10.02 15.13
C ARG A 282 -15.58 9.77 16.02
N PRO A 283 -16.81 9.65 15.46
CA PRO A 283 -17.99 9.31 16.24
C PRO A 283 -17.82 7.95 16.93
N GLU A 284 -18.19 7.83 18.21
CA GLU A 284 -17.99 6.62 19.04
C GLU A 284 -18.67 5.36 18.46
N ASN A 285 -19.59 5.52 17.51
CA ASN A 285 -20.35 4.43 16.89
C ASN A 285 -19.67 3.80 15.64
N VAL A 286 -18.48 4.23 15.22
CA VAL A 286 -17.75 3.56 14.12
C VAL A 286 -17.00 2.36 14.67
N ASN A 287 -17.67 1.20 14.62
CA ASN A 287 -17.20 -0.04 15.23
C ASN A 287 -15.92 -0.57 14.52
N LYS A 288 -14.89 -1.00 15.28
CA LYS A 288 -13.66 -1.64 14.74
C LYS A 288 -13.97 -2.83 13.83
N PHE A 289 -15.11 -3.49 14.03
CA PHE A 289 -15.62 -4.55 13.16
C PHE A 289 -15.96 -4.08 11.74
N THR A 290 -16.36 -2.82 11.55
CA THR A 290 -16.63 -2.25 10.23
C THR A 290 -15.34 -2.17 9.41
N TYR A 291 -14.21 -1.78 10.04
CA TYR A 291 -12.89 -1.78 9.39
C TYR A 291 -12.43 -3.17 8.98
N GLY A 292 -12.59 -4.17 9.85
CA GLY A 292 -12.27 -5.54 9.51
C GLY A 292 -13.13 -6.06 8.35
N ARG A 293 -14.42 -5.70 8.32
CA ARG A 293 -15.32 -6.04 7.21
C ARG A 293 -14.95 -5.33 5.92
N ASP A 294 -14.58 -4.06 5.98
CA ASP A 294 -14.15 -3.28 4.81
C ASP A 294 -12.83 -3.83 4.25
N ALA A 295 -11.85 -4.11 5.11
CA ALA A 295 -10.59 -4.74 4.71
C ALA A 295 -10.83 -6.10 4.07
N LEU A 296 -11.71 -6.92 4.65
CA LEU A 296 -12.05 -8.22 4.07
C LEU A 296 -12.76 -8.10 2.73
N THR A 297 -13.79 -7.27 2.63
CA THR A 297 -14.57 -7.13 1.39
C THR A 297 -13.75 -6.52 0.26
N ASN A 298 -12.82 -5.62 0.56
CA ASN A 298 -12.05 -4.93 -0.46
C ASN A 298 -10.73 -5.61 -0.83
N HIS A 299 -10.07 -6.29 0.10
CA HIS A 299 -8.70 -6.79 -0.08
C HIS A 299 -8.58 -8.32 -0.03
N TRP A 300 -9.69 -9.07 0.10
CA TRP A 300 -9.66 -10.55 0.12
C TRP A 300 -8.86 -11.22 -1.01
N PRO A 301 -8.77 -10.69 -2.26
CA PRO A 301 -7.96 -11.34 -3.29
C PRO A 301 -6.49 -11.41 -2.88
N ARG A 302 -5.97 -10.38 -2.20
CA ARG A 302 -4.58 -10.34 -1.73
C ARG A 302 -4.32 -11.38 -0.65
N TYR A 303 -5.28 -11.59 0.24
CA TYR A 303 -5.16 -12.61 1.29
C TYR A 303 -5.08 -14.00 0.67
N LEU A 304 -5.89 -14.27 -0.36
CA LEU A 304 -5.81 -15.54 -1.09
C LEU A 304 -4.49 -15.69 -1.85
N MET A 305 -3.95 -14.62 -2.44
CA MET A 305 -2.64 -14.64 -3.09
C MET A 305 -1.54 -15.01 -2.09
N GLU A 306 -1.49 -14.35 -0.93
CA GLU A 306 -0.55 -14.63 0.17
C GLU A 306 -0.63 -16.09 0.65
N GLY A 307 -1.85 -16.63 0.80
CA GLY A 307 -2.06 -18.03 1.12
C GLY A 307 -1.61 -18.97 0.00
N ALA A 308 -1.95 -18.66 -1.26
CA ALA A 308 -1.59 -19.47 -2.41
C ALA A 308 -0.08 -19.50 -2.67
N GLU A 309 0.60 -18.37 -2.51
CA GLU A 309 2.06 -18.24 -2.60
C GLU A 309 2.75 -19.16 -1.58
N LEU A 310 2.35 -19.12 -0.30
CA LEU A 310 2.90 -20.03 0.70
C LEU A 310 2.51 -21.48 0.42
N GLY A 311 1.29 -21.74 -0.06
CA GLY A 311 0.86 -23.08 -0.45
C GLY A 311 1.72 -23.69 -1.57
N ILE A 312 1.99 -22.92 -2.62
CA ILE A 312 2.88 -23.31 -3.73
C ILE A 312 4.31 -23.54 -3.21
N PHE A 313 4.83 -22.64 -2.38
CA PHE A 313 6.12 -22.81 -1.73
C PHE A 313 6.19 -24.15 -0.97
N MET A 314 5.17 -24.48 -0.17
CA MET A 314 5.12 -25.73 0.59
C MET A 314 5.02 -26.97 -0.30
N ILE A 315 4.30 -26.90 -1.43
CA ILE A 315 4.22 -27.98 -2.41
C ILE A 315 5.60 -28.27 -2.99
N VAL A 316 6.29 -27.24 -3.47
CA VAL A 316 7.63 -27.37 -4.05
C VAL A 316 8.62 -27.90 -3.00
N ALA A 317 8.59 -27.35 -1.78
CA ALA A 317 9.44 -27.79 -0.68
C ALA A 317 9.26 -29.29 -0.38
N LEU A 318 8.03 -29.77 -0.29
CA LEU A 318 7.78 -31.19 -0.01
C LEU A 318 8.21 -32.09 -1.17
N TRP A 319 7.88 -31.73 -2.41
CA TRP A 319 8.22 -32.56 -3.57
C TRP A 319 9.74 -32.66 -3.81
N PHE A 320 10.47 -31.54 -3.70
CA PHE A 320 11.93 -31.59 -3.79
C PHE A 320 12.56 -32.33 -2.62
N THR A 321 12.03 -32.18 -1.39
CA THR A 321 12.50 -32.96 -0.24
C THR A 321 12.24 -34.46 -0.42
N ILE A 322 11.09 -34.85 -0.98
CA ILE A 322 10.82 -36.25 -1.33
C ILE A 322 11.81 -36.73 -2.40
N ALA A 323 12.00 -35.97 -3.47
CA ALA A 323 12.93 -36.33 -4.52
C ALA A 323 14.37 -36.52 -4.00
N LEU A 324 14.83 -35.64 -3.12
CA LEU A 324 16.23 -35.58 -2.69
C LEU A 324 16.50 -36.39 -1.40
N GLU A 325 15.59 -36.45 -0.44
CA GLU A 325 15.87 -37.05 0.89
C GLU A 325 15.10 -38.35 1.16
N TYR A 326 14.12 -38.73 0.34
CA TYR A 326 13.46 -40.03 0.48
C TYR A 326 14.40 -41.16 -0.01
N PRO A 327 14.86 -42.10 0.85
CA PRO A 327 15.89 -43.06 0.45
C PRO A 327 15.56 -43.94 -0.77
N PRO A 328 14.29 -44.35 -0.98
CA PRO A 328 13.90 -45.07 -2.19
C PRO A 328 13.92 -44.26 -3.49
N SER A 329 13.98 -42.92 -3.42
CA SER A 329 13.99 -42.04 -4.60
C SER A 329 15.20 -42.31 -5.50
N PRO A 330 15.03 -42.40 -6.84
CA PRO A 330 16.15 -42.53 -7.77
C PRO A 330 17.14 -41.35 -7.67
N ILE A 331 16.63 -40.14 -7.44
CA ILE A 331 17.46 -38.93 -7.32
C ILE A 331 18.32 -38.98 -6.05
N HIS A 332 17.75 -39.42 -4.93
CA HIS A 332 18.52 -39.62 -3.69
C HIS A 332 19.67 -40.62 -3.89
N LYS A 333 19.40 -41.74 -4.59
CA LYS A 333 20.39 -42.78 -4.87
C LYS A 333 21.49 -42.29 -5.82
N ALA A 334 21.14 -41.47 -6.81
CA ALA A 334 22.10 -40.89 -7.75
C ALA A 334 23.02 -39.85 -7.08
N ILE A 335 22.53 -39.14 -6.05
CA ILE A 335 23.25 -38.05 -5.40
C ILE A 335 23.61 -38.45 -3.96
N GLY A 336 24.76 -39.10 -3.80
CA GLY A 336 25.23 -39.55 -2.48
C GLY A 336 25.56 -38.41 -1.50
N SER A 337 26.02 -37.25 -1.99
CA SER A 337 26.46 -36.13 -1.15
C SER A 337 25.28 -35.38 -0.51
N PRO A 338 25.15 -35.37 0.83
CA PRO A 338 24.09 -34.63 1.52
C PRO A 338 24.22 -33.11 1.37
N LEU A 339 25.44 -32.60 1.15
CA LEU A 339 25.66 -31.18 0.87
C LEU A 339 25.09 -30.81 -0.50
N LEU A 340 25.41 -31.59 -1.53
CA LEU A 340 24.94 -31.34 -2.89
C LEU A 340 23.40 -31.43 -2.99
N ARG A 341 22.78 -32.39 -2.31
CA ARG A 341 21.31 -32.48 -2.25
C ARG A 341 20.68 -31.25 -1.62
N ARG A 342 21.23 -30.76 -0.50
CA ARG A 342 20.76 -29.52 0.13
C ARG A 342 20.99 -28.29 -0.76
N SER A 343 22.10 -28.20 -1.49
CA SER A 343 22.32 -27.11 -2.44
C SER A 343 21.31 -27.12 -3.60
N ILE A 344 20.96 -28.29 -4.12
CA ILE A 344 19.93 -28.41 -5.16
C ILE A 344 18.56 -28.03 -4.60
N LEU A 345 18.21 -28.49 -3.40
CA LEU A 345 16.98 -28.09 -2.71
C LEU A 345 16.96 -26.57 -2.50
N GLY A 346 18.05 -26.01 -2.01
CA GLY A 346 18.20 -24.57 -1.78
C GLY A 346 18.05 -23.75 -3.06
N LEU A 347 18.60 -24.24 -4.18
CA LEU A 347 18.47 -23.59 -5.48
C LEU A 347 17.01 -23.62 -5.96
N ALA A 348 16.36 -24.78 -5.89
CA ALA A 348 14.96 -24.93 -6.29
C ALA A 348 14.03 -24.02 -5.48
N ILE A 349 14.25 -23.95 -4.17
CA ILE A 349 13.47 -23.09 -3.28
C ILE A 349 13.78 -21.61 -3.51
N GLY A 350 15.05 -21.25 -3.70
CA GLY A 350 15.45 -19.88 -4.01
C GLY A 350 14.85 -19.37 -5.32
N VAL A 351 14.86 -20.18 -6.38
CA VAL A 351 14.21 -19.88 -7.65
C VAL A 351 12.69 -19.75 -7.49
N THR A 352 12.08 -20.64 -6.71
CA THR A 352 10.63 -20.59 -6.44
C THR A 352 10.24 -19.29 -5.75
N VAL A 353 10.98 -18.86 -4.73
CA VAL A 353 10.72 -17.59 -4.05
C VAL A 353 10.89 -16.40 -4.98
N ALA A 354 11.93 -16.38 -5.81
CA ALA A 354 12.11 -15.31 -6.80
C ALA A 354 10.91 -15.27 -7.79
N ILE A 355 10.47 -16.42 -8.29
CA ILE A 355 9.30 -16.52 -9.18
C ILE A 355 8.03 -16.00 -8.50
N LEU A 356 7.76 -16.41 -7.25
CA LEU A 356 6.57 -15.97 -6.52
C LEU A 356 6.59 -14.45 -6.29
N ILE A 357 7.72 -13.88 -5.89
CA ILE A 357 7.88 -12.44 -5.67
C ILE A 357 7.65 -11.64 -6.96
N TYR A 358 8.18 -12.11 -8.10
CA TYR A 358 8.02 -11.43 -9.39
C TYR A 358 6.74 -11.81 -10.15
N SER A 359 5.94 -12.73 -9.60
CA SER A 359 4.67 -13.13 -10.22
C SER A 359 3.65 -11.99 -10.15
N PRO A 360 2.62 -11.99 -11.02
CA PRO A 360 1.52 -11.03 -10.91
C PRO A 360 0.85 -11.03 -9.54
N TRP A 361 0.78 -12.19 -8.88
CA TRP A 361 0.24 -12.33 -7.53
C TRP A 361 1.15 -11.63 -6.52
N GLY A 362 2.45 -11.91 -6.56
CA GLY A 362 3.43 -11.30 -5.65
C GLY A 362 3.52 -9.78 -5.80
N MET A 363 3.43 -9.28 -7.03
CA MET A 363 3.40 -7.83 -7.29
C MET A 363 2.12 -7.16 -6.77
N GLN A 364 1.01 -7.90 -6.66
CA GLN A 364 -0.28 -7.39 -6.20
C GLN A 364 -0.47 -7.54 -4.68
N SER A 365 -0.04 -8.65 -4.10
CA SER A 365 -0.11 -8.95 -2.66
C SER A 365 0.97 -8.25 -1.85
N GLY A 366 2.12 -7.97 -2.47
CA GLY A 366 3.36 -7.57 -1.79
C GLY A 366 4.31 -8.73 -1.53
N ALA A 367 3.88 -9.96 -1.80
CA ALA A 367 4.64 -11.20 -1.68
C ALA A 367 5.27 -11.38 -0.29
N HIS A 368 4.48 -11.23 0.78
CA HIS A 368 5.00 -11.46 2.12
C HIS A 368 5.17 -12.95 2.37
N PHE A 369 4.10 -13.73 2.11
CA PHE A 369 3.86 -15.15 2.33
C PHE A 369 4.52 -15.71 3.62
N ASN A 370 4.69 -14.85 4.62
CA ASN A 370 5.44 -15.05 5.84
C ASN A 370 4.91 -14.08 6.93
N PRO A 371 4.42 -14.59 8.07
CA PRO A 371 3.95 -13.75 9.16
C PRO A 371 5.01 -12.77 9.68
N SER A 372 6.28 -13.17 9.73
CA SER A 372 7.38 -12.32 10.20
C SER A 372 7.61 -11.12 9.26
N VAL A 373 7.49 -11.32 7.95
CA VAL A 373 7.56 -10.24 6.95
C VAL A 373 6.34 -9.32 7.09
N THR A 374 5.14 -9.91 7.24
CA THR A 374 3.90 -9.15 7.43
C THR A 374 3.96 -8.25 8.67
N LEU A 375 4.48 -8.78 9.79
CA LEU A 375 4.68 -8.00 11.01
C LEU A 375 5.73 -6.90 10.84
N ALA A 376 6.81 -7.14 10.09
CA ALA A 376 7.80 -6.11 9.79
C ALA A 376 7.20 -4.95 8.97
N PHE A 377 6.29 -5.25 8.03
CA PHE A 377 5.55 -4.22 7.28
C PHE A 377 4.54 -3.48 8.16
N LEU A 378 3.86 -4.19 9.07
CA LEU A 378 2.94 -3.58 10.03
C LEU A 378 3.68 -2.60 10.95
N TYR A 379 4.85 -2.98 11.43
CA TYR A 379 5.72 -2.14 12.26
C TYR A 379 6.18 -0.86 11.52
N GLN A 380 6.29 -0.91 10.19
CA GLN A 380 6.62 0.26 9.35
C GLN A 380 5.40 1.05 8.89
N HIS A 381 4.19 0.72 9.38
CA HIS A 381 2.93 1.32 8.96
C HIS A 381 2.67 1.23 7.44
N ARG A 382 3.22 0.19 6.77
CA ARG A 382 3.04 -0.05 5.33
C ARG A 382 1.86 -0.96 5.01
N ILE A 383 1.29 -1.61 6.01
CA ILE A 383 0.07 -2.43 5.92
C ILE A 383 -0.82 -2.11 7.11
N GLN A 384 -2.13 -2.06 6.89
CA GLN A 384 -3.09 -1.79 7.95
C GLN A 384 -3.23 -2.99 8.91
N PRO A 385 -3.56 -2.79 10.20
CA PRO A 385 -3.64 -3.87 11.17
C PRO A 385 -4.58 -5.02 10.78
N TRP A 386 -5.75 -4.71 10.21
CA TRP A 386 -6.70 -5.73 9.75
C TRP A 386 -6.20 -6.50 8.52
N ASP A 387 -5.56 -5.82 7.57
CA ASP A 387 -4.91 -6.47 6.43
C ASP A 387 -3.81 -7.42 6.91
N ALA A 388 -2.96 -6.98 7.84
CA ALA A 388 -1.92 -7.81 8.44
C ALA A 388 -2.49 -9.07 9.11
N PHE A 389 -3.59 -8.92 9.86
CA PHE A 389 -4.29 -10.05 10.47
C PHE A 389 -4.76 -11.06 9.42
N PHE A 390 -5.44 -10.61 8.37
CA PHE A 390 -5.95 -11.52 7.33
C PHE A 390 -4.84 -12.13 6.47
N TYR A 391 -3.74 -11.41 6.22
CA TYR A 391 -2.53 -11.95 5.58
C TYR A 391 -2.00 -13.13 6.40
N VAL A 392 -1.78 -12.93 7.70
CA VAL A 392 -1.25 -13.98 8.59
C VAL A 392 -2.18 -15.21 8.61
N VAL A 393 -3.50 -15.00 8.76
CA VAL A 393 -4.48 -16.10 8.72
C VAL A 393 -4.43 -16.86 7.39
N ALA A 394 -4.41 -16.15 6.27
CA ALA A 394 -4.40 -16.77 4.96
C ALA A 394 -3.09 -17.51 4.68
N GLN A 395 -1.94 -17.00 5.13
CA GLN A 395 -0.65 -17.69 5.08
C GLN A 395 -0.70 -19.02 5.84
N PHE A 396 -1.18 -19.04 7.08
CA PHE A 396 -1.32 -20.29 7.86
C PHE A 396 -2.21 -21.32 7.15
N VAL A 397 -3.37 -20.89 6.64
CA VAL A 397 -4.31 -21.76 5.91
C VAL A 397 -3.69 -22.28 4.62
N GLY A 398 -3.11 -21.39 3.82
CA GLY A 398 -2.51 -21.71 2.53
C GLY A 398 -1.31 -22.63 2.65
N GLY A 399 -0.41 -22.39 3.60
CA GLY A 399 0.71 -23.27 3.89
C GLY A 399 0.25 -24.67 4.30
N TRP A 400 -0.72 -24.78 5.21
CA TRP A 400 -1.27 -26.07 5.64
C TRP A 400 -1.93 -26.84 4.47
N LEU A 401 -2.77 -26.16 3.68
CA LEU A 401 -3.38 -26.74 2.49
C LEU A 401 -2.31 -27.21 1.50
N GLY A 402 -1.26 -26.41 1.27
CA GLY A 402 -0.14 -26.75 0.40
C GLY A 402 0.53 -28.07 0.81
N VAL A 403 0.88 -28.23 2.09
CA VAL A 403 1.50 -29.47 2.60
C VAL A 403 0.56 -30.67 2.43
N VAL A 404 -0.72 -30.51 2.78
CA VAL A 404 -1.72 -31.58 2.68
C VAL A 404 -1.88 -32.04 1.24
N LEU A 405 -2.07 -31.10 0.31
CA LEU A 405 -2.25 -31.37 -1.11
C LEU A 405 -0.99 -32.01 -1.72
N ALA A 406 0.20 -31.50 -1.39
CA ALA A 406 1.46 -32.04 -1.86
C ALA A 406 1.71 -33.48 -1.40
N ALA A 407 1.22 -33.85 -0.21
CA ALA A 407 1.38 -35.18 0.35
C ALA A 407 0.40 -36.23 -0.23
N LEU A 408 -0.71 -35.82 -0.87
CA LEU A 408 -1.71 -36.74 -1.43
C LEU A 408 -1.13 -37.75 -2.43
N PRO A 409 -0.33 -37.34 -3.45
CA PRO A 409 0.27 -38.29 -4.40
C PRO A 409 1.42 -39.11 -3.78
N PHE A 410 2.03 -38.64 -2.69
CA PHE A 410 3.26 -39.22 -2.12
C PHE A 410 3.13 -39.56 -0.62
N ARG A 411 1.97 -40.10 -0.19
CA ARG A 411 1.64 -40.32 1.23
C ARG A 411 2.72 -41.08 2.01
N LYS A 412 3.24 -42.18 1.46
CA LYS A 412 4.26 -43.01 2.12
C LYS A 412 5.59 -42.27 2.24
N ALA A 413 6.01 -41.57 1.18
CA ALA A 413 7.25 -40.80 1.17
C ALA A 413 7.19 -39.61 2.13
N SER A 414 6.06 -38.89 2.14
CA SER A 414 5.85 -37.71 2.99
C SER A 414 5.94 -38.02 4.49
N ARG A 415 5.46 -39.20 4.89
CA ARG A 415 5.51 -39.68 6.28
C ARG A 415 6.85 -40.31 6.69
N HIS A 416 7.75 -40.54 5.73
CA HIS A 416 9.02 -41.18 6.02
C HIS A 416 9.85 -40.27 6.94
N PRO A 417 10.56 -40.79 7.98
CA PRO A 417 11.28 -39.95 8.95
C PRO A 417 12.31 -38.98 8.36
N LYS A 418 12.86 -39.29 7.18
CA LYS A 418 13.79 -38.43 6.44
C LYS A 418 13.13 -37.25 5.70
N VAL A 419 11.83 -37.33 5.44
CA VAL A 419 11.04 -36.29 4.77
C VAL A 419 10.14 -35.58 5.78
N ASN A 420 9.35 -36.35 6.54
CA ASN A 420 8.50 -35.93 7.65
C ASN A 420 7.73 -34.62 7.40
N PHE A 421 7.05 -34.54 6.24
CA PHE A 421 6.32 -33.35 5.78
C PHE A 421 7.14 -32.05 5.76
N VAL A 422 8.47 -32.16 5.69
CA VAL A 422 9.43 -31.04 5.78
C VAL A 422 9.34 -30.27 7.10
N VAL A 423 9.02 -30.97 8.21
CA VAL A 423 8.95 -30.33 9.53
C VAL A 423 10.30 -29.75 9.96
N THR A 424 10.28 -28.56 10.55
CA THR A 424 11.43 -27.90 11.15
C THR A 424 11.62 -28.38 12.59
N VAL A 425 12.78 -28.95 12.87
CA VAL A 425 13.15 -29.43 14.21
C VAL A 425 14.61 -29.15 14.48
N PRO A 426 15.00 -28.91 15.76
CA PRO A 426 16.39 -28.70 16.10
C PRO A 426 17.27 -29.87 15.66
N GLY A 427 18.40 -29.52 15.07
CA GLY A 427 19.42 -30.47 14.65
C GLY A 427 20.13 -31.14 15.83
N PRO A 428 21.10 -32.04 15.55
CA PRO A 428 21.79 -32.82 16.59
C PRO A 428 22.57 -31.97 17.61
N ARG A 429 22.89 -30.72 17.27
CA ARG A 429 23.63 -29.78 18.14
C ARG A 429 22.77 -29.14 19.24
N GLY A 430 21.45 -29.42 19.26
CA GLY A 430 20.56 -29.04 20.34
C GLY A 430 19.76 -27.75 20.10
N VAL A 431 18.83 -27.50 21.02
CA VAL A 431 17.80 -26.45 20.95
C VAL A 431 18.40 -25.04 20.90
N LEU A 432 19.43 -24.76 21.71
CA LEU A 432 20.05 -23.44 21.77
C LEU A 432 20.76 -23.06 20.46
N VAL A 433 21.44 -24.01 19.83
CA VAL A 433 22.11 -23.78 18.54
C VAL A 433 21.09 -23.56 17.44
N ALA A 434 19.98 -24.31 17.43
CA ALA A 434 18.88 -24.09 16.50
C ALA A 434 18.26 -22.70 16.66
N PHE A 435 18.04 -22.25 17.91
CA PHE A 435 17.54 -20.91 18.20
C PHE A 435 18.47 -19.80 17.70
N ALA A 436 19.76 -19.89 18.03
CA ALA A 436 20.75 -18.91 17.58
C ALA A 436 20.85 -18.87 16.05
N ALA A 437 20.80 -20.04 15.40
CA ALA A 437 20.85 -20.13 13.95
C ALA A 437 19.62 -19.46 13.31
N GLU A 438 18.39 -19.81 13.73
CA GLU A 438 17.14 -19.20 13.24
C GLU A 438 17.11 -17.69 13.46
N PHE A 439 17.54 -17.23 14.63
CA PHE A 439 17.61 -15.80 14.93
C PHE A 439 18.52 -15.07 13.93
N ILE A 440 19.72 -15.61 13.67
CA ILE A 440 20.69 -15.01 12.75
C ILE A 440 20.15 -14.98 11.32
N ILE A 441 19.62 -16.10 10.81
CA ILE A 441 19.13 -16.14 9.43
C ILE A 441 17.86 -15.32 9.23
N SER A 442 16.98 -15.24 10.23
CA SER A 442 15.79 -14.40 10.21
C SER A 442 16.15 -12.92 10.25
N PHE A 443 17.08 -12.53 11.13
CA PHE A 443 17.60 -11.17 11.18
C PHE A 443 18.22 -10.77 9.84
N ALA A 444 19.12 -11.60 9.29
CA ALA A 444 19.78 -11.32 8.03
C ALA A 444 18.80 -11.23 6.84
N LEU A 445 17.80 -12.13 6.76
CA LEU A 445 16.77 -12.06 5.73
C LEU A 445 15.96 -10.76 5.85
N LEU A 446 15.40 -10.47 7.03
CA LEU A 446 14.57 -9.28 7.22
C LEU A 446 15.37 -8.00 6.98
N SER A 447 16.60 -7.89 7.49
CA SER A 447 17.47 -6.74 7.21
C SER A 447 17.73 -6.57 5.71
N ALA A 448 18.06 -7.64 4.99
CA ALA A 448 18.30 -7.58 3.55
C ALA A 448 17.06 -7.12 2.77
N LEU A 449 15.88 -7.64 3.12
CA LEU A 449 14.61 -7.21 2.52
C LEU A 449 14.34 -5.72 2.80
N MET A 450 14.50 -5.28 4.05
CA MET A 450 14.26 -3.89 4.43
C MET A 450 15.23 -2.93 3.73
N ILE A 451 16.51 -3.26 3.68
CA ILE A 451 17.52 -2.45 2.97
C ILE A 451 17.18 -2.38 1.47
N ALA A 452 16.89 -3.52 0.84
CA ALA A 452 16.57 -3.56 -0.59
C ALA A 452 15.35 -2.71 -0.93
N MET A 453 14.32 -2.71 -0.07
CA MET A 453 13.10 -1.92 -0.30
C MET A 453 13.29 -0.42 -0.14
N HIS A 454 14.24 0.04 0.68
CA HIS A 454 14.52 1.46 0.89
C HIS A 454 15.50 2.04 -0.12
N HIS A 455 16.22 1.20 -0.86
CA HIS A 455 17.14 1.64 -1.92
C HIS A 455 16.53 1.43 -3.32
N ARG A 456 16.33 2.54 -4.04
CA ARG A 456 15.76 2.56 -5.40
C ARG A 456 16.49 1.64 -6.40
N THR A 457 17.80 1.45 -6.25
CA THR A 457 18.63 0.59 -7.10
C THR A 457 18.55 -0.89 -6.74
N LEU A 458 18.30 -1.22 -5.46
CA LEU A 458 18.26 -2.60 -4.96
C LEU A 458 16.85 -3.21 -5.01
N LYS A 459 15.80 -2.39 -4.92
CA LYS A 459 14.39 -2.85 -4.94
C LYS A 459 14.06 -3.83 -6.07
N PRO A 460 14.50 -3.64 -7.33
CA PRO A 460 14.22 -4.61 -8.40
C PRO A 460 14.84 -6.00 -8.18
N TRP A 461 15.90 -6.09 -7.38
CA TRP A 461 16.66 -7.31 -7.12
C TRP A 461 16.20 -8.06 -5.86
N LEU A 462 15.15 -7.58 -5.19
CA LEU A 462 14.67 -8.12 -3.91
C LEU A 462 14.39 -9.62 -3.96
N GLY A 463 13.70 -10.10 -5.00
CA GLY A 463 13.39 -11.53 -5.15
C GLY A 463 14.63 -12.39 -5.35
N ILE A 464 15.61 -11.88 -6.10
CA ILE A 464 16.90 -12.56 -6.31
C ILE A 464 17.70 -12.64 -5.02
N PHE A 465 17.78 -11.55 -4.24
CA PHE A 465 18.47 -11.57 -2.95
C PHE A 465 17.82 -12.55 -1.97
N ALA A 466 16.50 -12.53 -1.86
CA ALA A 466 15.76 -13.49 -1.03
C ALA A 466 16.07 -14.94 -1.46
N GLY A 467 16.00 -15.23 -2.77
CA GLY A 467 16.29 -16.54 -3.31
C GLY A 467 17.72 -17.03 -3.03
N LEU A 468 18.72 -16.16 -3.20
CA LEU A 468 20.13 -16.48 -2.92
C LEU A 468 20.37 -16.73 -1.42
N LEU A 469 19.75 -15.95 -0.54
CA LEU A 469 19.83 -16.19 0.90
C LEU A 469 19.23 -17.55 1.27
N LEU A 470 18.05 -17.90 0.73
CA LEU A 470 17.43 -19.21 0.96
C LEU A 470 18.29 -20.37 0.44
N LEU A 471 18.94 -20.20 -0.72
CA LEU A 471 19.93 -21.17 -1.21
C LEU A 471 21.05 -21.41 -0.20
N VAL A 472 21.64 -20.34 0.33
CA VAL A 472 22.72 -20.41 1.32
C VAL A 472 22.21 -21.06 2.62
N TYR A 473 21.07 -20.64 3.14
CA TYR A 473 20.53 -21.13 4.41
C TYR A 473 20.13 -22.61 4.33
N ILE A 474 19.46 -23.04 3.26
CA ILE A 474 19.12 -24.46 3.08
C ILE A 474 20.39 -25.31 2.93
N THR A 475 21.41 -24.79 2.23
CA THR A 475 22.67 -25.50 2.05
C THR A 475 23.41 -25.70 3.37
N PHE A 476 23.59 -24.65 4.15
CA PHE A 476 24.52 -24.64 5.28
C PHE A 476 23.84 -24.64 6.64
N GLU A 477 22.71 -23.94 6.79
CA GLU A 477 22.04 -23.72 8.08
C GLU A 477 21.03 -24.85 8.40
N ALA A 478 20.33 -25.41 7.41
CA ALA A 478 19.30 -26.43 7.66
C ALA A 478 19.68 -27.60 8.61
N PRO A 479 20.93 -28.11 8.69
CA PRO A 479 21.29 -29.14 9.67
C PRO A 479 21.26 -28.68 11.14
N PHE A 480 21.24 -27.37 11.40
CA PHE A 480 21.25 -26.79 12.73
C PHE A 480 19.84 -26.59 13.27
N SER A 481 18.94 -25.98 12.49
CA SER A 481 17.57 -25.68 12.92
C SER A 481 16.46 -26.34 12.09
N GLY A 482 16.77 -26.91 10.93
CA GLY A 482 15.78 -27.32 9.94
C GLY A 482 15.33 -26.22 8.98
N MET A 483 15.78 -24.98 9.19
CA MET A 483 15.53 -23.79 8.36
C MET A 483 14.04 -23.52 8.10
N SER A 484 13.50 -22.60 8.89
CA SER A 484 12.12 -22.13 8.80
C SER A 484 12.01 -20.71 8.27
N LEU A 485 12.52 -19.71 9.01
CA LEU A 485 12.29 -18.27 8.79
C LEU A 485 10.83 -17.80 8.83
N ASN A 486 9.87 -18.72 8.97
CA ASN A 486 8.47 -18.47 8.67
C ASN A 486 7.57 -19.31 9.60
N PRO A 487 6.90 -18.67 10.58
CA PRO A 487 6.01 -19.37 11.51
C PRO A 487 4.90 -20.16 10.82
N ALA A 488 4.34 -19.64 9.72
CA ALA A 488 3.29 -20.32 8.96
C ALA A 488 3.80 -21.58 8.27
N ARG A 489 5.02 -21.55 7.72
CA ARG A 489 5.70 -22.73 7.16
C ARG A 489 5.98 -23.78 8.24
N THR A 490 6.42 -23.39 9.43
CA THR A 490 6.63 -24.31 10.56
C THR A 490 5.35 -25.03 10.93
N ILE A 491 4.27 -24.29 11.19
CA ILE A 491 2.99 -24.86 11.65
C ILE A 491 2.33 -25.71 10.55
N ALA A 492 2.42 -25.28 9.29
CA ALA A 492 1.90 -26.02 8.14
C ALA A 492 2.42 -27.46 8.06
N SER A 493 3.72 -27.66 8.31
CA SER A 493 4.36 -28.98 8.33
C SER A 493 4.17 -29.73 9.66
N ALA A 494 4.17 -29.01 10.79
CA ALA A 494 4.03 -29.61 12.12
C ALA A 494 2.69 -30.31 12.33
N LEU A 495 1.59 -29.74 11.81
CA LEU A 495 0.23 -30.28 11.91
C LEU A 495 0.12 -31.73 11.37
N PRO A 496 0.43 -32.01 10.08
CA PRO A 496 0.36 -33.37 9.54
C PRO A 496 1.46 -34.30 10.08
N ALA A 497 2.63 -33.76 10.45
CA ALA A 497 3.72 -34.52 11.07
C ALA A 497 3.43 -34.92 12.53
N ARG A 498 2.51 -34.21 13.20
CA ARG A 498 2.25 -34.31 14.65
C ARG A 498 3.51 -34.13 15.50
N ASN A 499 4.40 -33.24 15.06
CA ASN A 499 5.68 -32.99 15.72
C ASN A 499 5.81 -31.51 16.07
N TRP A 500 5.80 -31.23 17.37
CA TRP A 500 5.81 -29.88 17.96
C TRP A 500 7.10 -29.57 18.72
N LYS A 501 8.15 -30.37 18.52
CA LYS A 501 9.38 -30.27 19.28
C LYS A 501 10.03 -28.89 19.09
N ALA A 502 10.20 -28.15 20.18
CA ALA A 502 10.80 -26.82 20.22
C ALA A 502 10.15 -25.81 19.26
N ILE A 503 8.84 -25.94 19.03
CA ILE A 503 8.08 -25.08 18.11
C ILE A 503 8.25 -23.57 18.40
N TRP A 504 8.47 -23.19 19.66
CA TRP A 504 8.63 -21.80 20.11
C TRP A 504 9.85 -21.07 19.51
N ILE A 505 10.81 -21.80 18.94
CA ILE A 505 11.97 -21.21 18.25
C ILE A 505 11.55 -20.53 16.95
N TYR A 506 10.57 -21.12 16.26
CA TYR A 506 10.16 -20.79 14.91
C TYR A 506 8.84 -20.02 14.90
#